data_AF-A0A970QWW3-F1
#
_entry.id   AF-A0A970QWW3-F1
#
_cell.length_a   1.000
_cell.length_b   1.000
_cell.length_c   1.000
_cell.angle_alpha   90.00
_cell.angle_beta   90.00
_cell.angle_gamma   90.00
#
_symmetry.space_group_name_H-M   'P 1'
#
loop_
_entity.id
_entity.type
_entity.pdbx_description
1 polymer ?
#
loop_
_entity_poly.entity_id
_entity_poly.type
_entity_poly.pdbx_seq_one_letter_code
_entity_poly.pdbx_strand_id
1 'polypeptide(L)' 'MELALKNADTVFSDNYFDIPTSEVKIVKVQKDDLSKSMTLEEFRKELTVRSMYDAYLT' A
#
# COMPACT_ATOMS: atom_id res chain seq x y z
N MET A 1 0.23 3.57 9.24
CA MET A 1 0.46 3.64 7.79
C MET A 1 -0.57 2.80 7.09
N GLU A 2 -1.25 3.40 6.12
CA GLU A 2 -2.18 2.75 5.21
C GLU A 2 -1.53 2.65 3.82
N LEU A 3 -1.71 1.50 3.18
CA LEU A 3 -1.39 1.23 1.79
C LEU A 3 -2.67 1.02 0.99
N ALA A 4 -2.75 1.61 -0.19
CA ALA A 4 -3.86 1.43 -1.13
C ALA A 4 -3.39 1.55 -2.58
N LEU A 5 -4.25 1.16 -3.53
CA LEU A 5 -4.09 1.47 -4.95
C LEU A 5 -5.16 2.48 -5.35
N LYS A 6 -4.86 3.42 -6.25
CA LYS A 6 -5.80 4.49 -6.63
C LYS A 6 -7.05 3.95 -7.33
N ASN A 7 -6.88 3.00 -8.25
CA ASN A 7 -7.94 2.54 -9.16
C ASN A 7 -8.10 1.01 -9.20
N ALA A 8 -7.61 0.31 -8.18
CA ALA A 8 -7.67 -1.14 -8.06
C ALA A 8 -7.72 -1.56 -6.59
N ASP A 9 -7.98 -2.84 -6.35
CA ASP A 9 -8.02 -3.43 -5.02
C ASP A 9 -7.03 -4.58 -4.94
N THR A 10 -6.49 -4.80 -3.75
CA THR A 10 -5.63 -5.94 -3.46
C THR A 10 -5.58 -6.24 -1.98
N VAL A 11 -5.09 -7.44 -1.64
CA VAL A 11 -4.79 -7.82 -0.26
C VAL A 11 -3.31 -7.63 0.00
N PHE A 12 -3.00 -6.65 0.84
CA PHE A 12 -1.65 -6.48 1.39
C PHE A 12 -1.45 -7.48 2.53
N SER A 13 -0.25 -8.06 2.64
CA SER A 13 0.09 -8.97 3.74
C SER A 13 0.04 -8.29 5.11
N ASP A 14 0.11 -6.97 5.13
CA ASP A 14 -0.07 -6.11 6.31
C ASP A 14 -0.53 -4.73 5.85
N ASN A 15 -1.48 -4.13 6.57
CA ASN A 15 -2.00 -2.79 6.33
C ASN A 15 -2.44 -2.18 7.67
N TYR A 16 -2.42 -0.85 7.80
CA TYR A 16 -2.69 -0.14 9.06
C TYR A 16 -1.66 -0.43 10.18
N PHE A 17 -0.38 -0.29 9.86
CA PHE A 17 0.73 -0.54 10.79
C PHE A 17 1.57 0.71 11.07
N ASP A 18 2.25 0.76 12.20
CA ASP A 18 3.22 1.82 12.50
C ASP A 18 4.62 1.47 11.96
N ILE A 19 5.40 2.50 11.64
CA ILE A 19 6.81 2.37 11.24
C ILE A 19 7.67 3.15 12.25
N PRO A 20 8.45 2.47 13.10
CA PRO A 20 9.47 3.11 13.91
C PRO A 20 10.54 3.77 13.03
N THR A 21 11.14 4.86 13.49
CA THR A 21 12.10 5.69 12.71
C THR A 21 13.32 4.92 12.17
N SER A 22 13.65 3.76 12.75
CA SER A 22 14.83 2.97 12.41
C SER A 22 14.52 1.62 11.74
N GLU A 23 13.26 1.35 11.38
CA GLU A 23 12.86 0.04 10.87
C GLU A 23 12.37 0.08 9.43
N VAL A 24 12.77 -0.94 8.67
CA VAL A 24 12.24 -1.19 7.32
C VAL A 24 11.17 -2.26 7.42
N LYS A 25 9.95 -1.92 6.98
CA LYS A 25 8.83 -2.86 6.90
C LYS A 25 8.68 -3.38 5.47
N ILE A 26 8.61 -4.70 5.32
CA ILE A 26 8.37 -5.36 4.04
C ILE A 26 6.93 -5.87 4.01
N VAL A 27 6.12 -5.35 3.09
CA VAL A 27 4.75 -5.80 2.83
C VAL A 27 4.70 -6.50 1.48
N LYS A 28 4.04 -7.65 1.42
CA LYS A 28 3.88 -8.47 0.22
C LYS A 28 2.47 -8.36 -0.33
N VAL A 29 2.34 -8.49 -1.65
CA VAL A 29 1.07 -8.57 -2.37
C VAL A 29 1.18 -9.73 -3.35
N GLN A 30 0.17 -10.60 -3.39
CA GLN A 30 0.09 -11.63 -4.41
C GLN A 30 -0.52 -11.05 -5.68
N LYS A 31 0.00 -11.46 -6.84
CA LYS A 31 -0.56 -11.01 -8.12
C LYS A 31 -2.00 -11.45 -8.30
N ASP A 32 -2.36 -12.63 -7.77
CA ASP A 32 -3.69 -13.20 -7.91
C ASP A 32 -4.74 -12.47 -7.05
N ASP A 33 -4.30 -11.69 -6.06
CA ASP A 33 -5.18 -10.87 -5.22
C ASP A 33 -5.49 -9.50 -5.86
N LEU A 34 -4.87 -9.17 -7.00
CA LEU A 34 -5.13 -7.91 -7.70
C LEU A 34 -6.49 -7.99 -8.40
N SER A 35 -7.39 -7.06 -8.09
CA SER A 35 -8.69 -6.97 -8.78
C SER A 35 -8.56 -6.63 -10.27
N LYS A 36 -7.39 -6.17 -10.70
CA LYS A 36 -7.03 -5.90 -12.09
C LYS A 36 -5.58 -6.34 -12.37
N SER A 37 -5.37 -7.05 -13.48
CA SER A 37 -4.02 -7.35 -13.95
C SER A 37 -3.25 -6.07 -14.23
N MET A 38 -2.03 -5.99 -13.69
CA MET A 38 -1.12 -4.87 -13.92
C MET A 38 0.34 -5.32 -13.86
N THR A 39 1.18 -4.60 -14.56
CA THR A 39 2.63 -4.72 -14.50
C THR A 39 3.16 -4.13 -13.19
N LEU A 40 4.42 -4.43 -12.87
CA LEU A 40 5.08 -3.84 -11.69
C LEU A 40 5.18 -2.30 -11.79
N GLU A 41 5.36 -1.77 -13.00
CA GLU A 41 5.46 -0.32 -13.20
C GLU A 41 4.12 0.37 -12.94
N GLU A 42 3.02 -0.20 -13.44
CA GLU A 42 1.67 0.28 -13.19
C GLU A 42 1.33 0.19 -11.69
N PHE A 43 1.64 -0.93 -11.04
CA PHE A 43 1.45 -1.07 -9.60
C PHE A 43 2.15 0.03 -8.81
N ARG A 44 3.39 0.38 -9.17
CA ARG A 44 4.14 1.48 -8.53
C ARG A 44 3.49 2.85 -8.72
N LYS A 45 2.85 3.10 -9.86
CA LYS A 45 2.14 4.36 -10.15
C LYS A 45 0.81 4.46 -9.40
N GLU A 46 0.17 3.32 -9.19
CA GLU A 46 -1.11 3.18 -8.49
C GLU A 46 -0.96 3.19 -6.96
N LEU A 47 0.16 2.69 -6.42
CA LEU A 47 0.41 2.59 -4.98
C LEU A 47 0.39 3.97 -4.30
N THR A 48 -0.47 4.10 -3.29
CA THR A 48 -0.52 5.23 -2.36
C THR A 48 -0.17 4.76 -0.96
N VAL A 49 0.47 5.67 -0.22
CA VAL A 49 0.86 5.46 1.17
C VAL A 49 0.37 6.67 1.94
N ARG A 50 -0.35 6.45 3.04
CA ARG A 50 -0.87 7.52 3.90
C ARG A 50 -0.54 7.22 5.36
N SER A 51 -0.02 8.20 6.07
CA SER A 51 0.17 8.09 7.52
C SER A 51 -1.10 8.50 8.27
N MET A 52 -1.23 8.10 9.53
CA MET A 52 -2.32 8.60 10.39
C MET A 52 -2.24 10.13 10.54
N TYR A 53 -1.04 10.70 10.57
CA TYR A 53 -0.84 12.15 10.62
C TYR A 53 -1.43 12.84 9.38
N ASP A 54 -1.19 12.30 8.18
CA ASP A 54 -1.77 12.83 6.94
C ASP A 54 -3.30 12.80 6.96
N ALA A 55 -3.89 11.75 7.58
CA ALA A 55 -5.33 11.60 7.68
C ALA A 55 -6.01 12.63 8.60
N TYR A 56 -5.28 13.24 9.55
CA TYR A 56 -5.81 14.28 10.44
C TYR A 56 -5.65 15.71 9.91
N LEU A 57 -4.88 15.91 8.83
CA LEU A 57 -4.62 17.22 8.23
C LEU A 57 -5.50 17.55 7.00
N THR A 58 -6.49 16.71 6.71
CA THR A 58 -7.41 16.84 5.57
C THR A 58 -8.85 16.93 6.07
#